data_AF-A0A965EIL2-F1
#
_entry.id   AF-A0A965EIL2-F1
#
_cell.length_a   1.000
_cell.length_b   1.000
_cell.length_c   1.000
_cell.angle_alpha   90.00
_cell.angle_beta   90.00
_cell.angle_gamma   90.00
#
_symmetry.space_group_name_H-M   'P 1'
#
loop_
_entity.id
_entity.type
_entity.pdbx_description
1 polymer ?
#
loop_
_entity_poly.entity_id
_entity_poly.type
_entity_poly.pdbx_seq_one_letter_code
_entity_poly.pdbx_strand_id
1 'polypeptide(L)'
;MSQDINTLLKEATKDLLSDETLKAITEAFDKKVEEKVSLAVEAALVKQDEDYSSKLEKVLEAVDADHTEKLEKIVSRIDEAHSIKFEHALKTLDETHSAKLEKLVKLYENALKVEADSFKSTVVENVSNYLELYLDKVIPVQQIQEATANARSRKIVDEIKRIVSLDETFVNEQVKEALVDGKRQIDEANAKAAETAKSAQLLNEKIAVLEKNLLLEKKVANLPAPKKAYMLRVLSEKDASFIKENFDYVSDMYEKKEEDTMTTLKESTKPKTAGVDRVITEAATKKSASYNSAETEDEGEQYVAESYVSLLKNKLV
;
A
#
# COMPACT_ATOMS: atom_id res chain seq x y z
N MET A 1 18.65 -101.00 -31.45
CA MET A 1 18.50 -101.55 -32.82
C MET A 1 17.02 -101.49 -33.14
N SER A 2 16.62 -100.70 -34.15
CA SER A 2 15.24 -100.68 -34.62
C SER A 2 15.03 -101.89 -35.52
N GLN A 3 13.92 -102.60 -35.37
CA GLN A 3 13.46 -103.51 -36.42
C GLN A 3 12.88 -102.64 -37.55
N ASP A 4 13.22 -102.94 -38.80
CA ASP A 4 12.72 -102.18 -39.94
C ASP A 4 11.21 -102.43 -40.10
N ILE A 5 10.43 -101.35 -40.20
CA ILE A 5 8.96 -101.38 -40.34
C ILE A 5 8.53 -102.32 -41.49
N ASN A 6 9.30 -102.37 -42.58
CA ASN A 6 9.10 -103.28 -43.70
C ASN A 6 9.13 -104.78 -43.31
N THR A 7 9.98 -105.18 -42.35
CA THR A 7 10.04 -106.58 -41.87
C THR A 7 8.82 -106.94 -41.04
N LEU A 8 8.39 -106.05 -40.14
CA LEU A 8 7.22 -106.25 -39.28
C LEU A 8 5.90 -106.25 -40.08
N LEU A 9 5.79 -105.37 -41.09
CA LEU A 9 4.62 -105.32 -41.97
C LEU A 9 4.49 -106.59 -42.82
N LYS A 10 5.59 -107.10 -43.40
CA LYS A 10 5.57 -108.36 -44.17
C LYS A 10 5.14 -109.56 -43.33
N GLU A 11 5.64 -109.67 -42.11
CA GLU A 11 5.24 -110.72 -41.16
C GLU A 11 3.75 -110.60 -40.76
N ALA A 12 3.28 -109.39 -40.47
CA ALA A 12 1.89 -109.14 -40.08
C ALA A 12 0.87 -109.36 -41.23
N THR A 13 1.26 -109.14 -42.49
CA THR A 13 0.35 -109.22 -43.65
C THR A 13 0.47 -110.50 -44.47
N LYS A 14 1.31 -111.47 -44.06
CA LYS A 14 1.50 -112.78 -44.73
C LYS A 14 1.72 -112.67 -46.24
N ASP A 15 2.64 -111.79 -46.66
CA ASP A 15 3.03 -111.56 -48.06
C ASP A 15 1.87 -111.23 -49.05
N LEU A 16 0.69 -110.80 -48.56
CA LEU A 16 -0.48 -110.53 -49.41
C LEU A 16 -0.50 -109.13 -50.05
N LEU A 17 0.51 -108.29 -49.80
CA LEU A 17 0.62 -106.90 -50.23
C LEU A 17 1.90 -106.69 -51.06
N SER A 18 1.82 -105.91 -52.14
CA SER A 18 2.96 -105.63 -53.00
C SER A 18 3.94 -104.66 -52.35
N ASP A 19 5.23 -104.75 -52.70
CA ASP A 19 6.27 -103.86 -52.16
C ASP A 19 5.97 -102.37 -52.36
N GLU A 20 5.25 -102.01 -53.43
CA GLU A 20 4.78 -100.64 -53.68
C GLU A 20 3.75 -100.17 -52.64
N THR A 21 2.81 -101.03 -52.25
CA THR A 21 1.86 -100.71 -51.16
C THR A 21 2.52 -100.66 -49.79
N LEU A 22 3.51 -101.52 -49.52
CA LEU A 22 4.30 -101.47 -48.28
C LEU A 22 5.14 -100.19 -48.19
N LYS A 23 5.71 -99.73 -49.30
CA LYS A 23 6.41 -98.45 -49.39
C LYS A 23 5.47 -97.27 -49.14
N ALA A 24 4.29 -97.25 -49.78
CA ALA A 24 3.28 -96.22 -49.55
C ALA A 24 2.75 -96.20 -48.10
N ILE A 25 2.59 -97.37 -47.46
CA ILE A 25 2.23 -97.47 -46.04
C ILE A 25 3.37 -96.93 -45.15
N THR A 26 4.63 -97.22 -45.49
CA THR A 26 5.80 -96.71 -44.76
C THR A 26 5.90 -95.19 -44.89
N GLU A 27 5.81 -94.63 -46.10
CA GLU A 27 5.81 -93.17 -46.33
C GLU A 27 4.64 -92.47 -45.61
N ALA A 28 3.44 -93.06 -45.59
CA ALA A 28 2.29 -92.53 -44.86
C ALA A 28 2.40 -92.69 -43.34
N PHE A 29 3.11 -93.70 -42.86
CA PHE A 29 3.41 -93.90 -41.44
C PHE A 29 4.47 -92.91 -40.96
N ASP A 30 5.58 -92.81 -41.68
CA ASP A 30 6.68 -91.88 -41.37
C ASP A 30 6.17 -90.44 -41.36
N LYS A 31 5.38 -90.03 -42.36
CA LYS A 31 4.72 -88.71 -42.37
C LYS A 31 3.82 -88.49 -41.14
N LYS A 32 3.05 -89.50 -40.71
CA LYS A 32 2.22 -89.39 -39.48
C LYS A 32 3.07 -89.39 -38.20
N VAL A 33 4.24 -90.02 -38.21
CA VAL A 33 5.19 -89.96 -37.10
C VAL A 33 5.84 -88.58 -37.05
N GLU A 34 6.25 -88.02 -38.18
CA GLU A 34 6.73 -86.63 -38.29
C GLU A 34 5.69 -85.62 -37.80
N GLU A 35 4.44 -85.70 -38.29
CA GLU A 35 3.33 -84.86 -37.83
C GLU A 35 3.06 -85.02 -36.32
N LYS A 36 3.15 -86.24 -35.79
CA LYS A 36 3.00 -86.48 -34.34
C LYS A 36 4.18 -85.95 -33.52
N VAL A 37 5.40 -86.02 -34.06
CA VAL A 37 6.61 -85.48 -33.42
C VAL A 37 6.58 -83.95 -33.46
N SER A 38 6.18 -83.32 -34.57
CA SER A 38 6.03 -81.86 -34.64
C SER A 38 4.96 -81.37 -33.67
N LEU A 39 3.79 -82.02 -33.62
CA LEU A 39 2.75 -81.70 -32.64
C LEU A 39 3.21 -81.90 -31.18
N ALA A 40 4.04 -82.92 -30.92
CA ALA A 40 4.61 -83.14 -29.58
C ALA A 40 5.66 -82.08 -29.20
N VAL A 41 6.45 -81.61 -30.16
CA VAL A 41 7.42 -80.51 -29.99
C VAL A 41 6.69 -79.18 -29.80
N GLU A 42 5.68 -78.87 -30.61
CA GLU A 42 4.83 -77.68 -30.45
C GLU A 42 4.13 -77.68 -29.09
N ALA A 43 3.53 -78.80 -28.67
CA ALA A 43 2.91 -78.92 -27.35
C ALA A 43 3.91 -78.82 -26.19
N ALA A 44 5.18 -79.18 -26.39
CA ALA A 44 6.25 -78.97 -25.42
C ALA A 44 6.71 -77.51 -25.36
N LEU A 45 6.80 -76.84 -26.52
CA LEU A 45 7.10 -75.39 -26.61
C LEU A 45 6.01 -74.55 -25.96
N VAL A 46 4.73 -74.82 -26.23
CA VAL A 46 3.60 -74.11 -25.59
C VAL A 46 3.65 -74.25 -24.06
N LYS A 47 3.89 -75.46 -23.54
CA LYS A 47 4.06 -75.67 -22.08
C LYS A 47 5.26 -74.94 -21.51
N GLN A 48 6.36 -74.89 -22.25
CA GLN A 48 7.55 -74.15 -21.86
C GLN A 48 7.26 -72.64 -21.79
N ASP A 49 6.51 -72.09 -22.74
CA ASP A 49 6.09 -70.69 -22.75
C ASP A 49 5.09 -70.37 -21.63
N GLU A 50 4.14 -71.26 -21.33
CA GLU A 50 3.24 -71.16 -20.16
C GLU A 50 4.04 -71.16 -18.83
N ASP A 51 4.99 -72.08 -18.68
CA ASP A 51 5.86 -72.18 -17.50
C ASP A 51 6.74 -70.93 -17.33
N TYR A 52 7.28 -70.36 -18.41
CA TYR A 52 8.06 -69.13 -18.35
C TYR A 52 7.20 -67.90 -18.10
N SER A 53 6.01 -67.83 -18.68
CA SER A 53 5.04 -66.75 -18.42
C SER A 53 4.65 -66.73 -16.95
N SER A 54 4.32 -67.88 -16.34
CA SER A 54 4.00 -67.95 -14.90
C SER A 54 5.19 -67.60 -14.00
N LYS A 55 6.43 -67.91 -14.40
CA LYS A 55 7.63 -67.49 -13.66
C LYS A 55 7.85 -65.98 -13.76
N LEU A 56 7.66 -65.40 -14.94
CA LEU A 56 7.83 -63.97 -15.17
C LEU A 56 6.76 -63.15 -14.44
N GLU A 57 5.51 -63.59 -14.45
CA GLU A 57 4.41 -63.03 -13.66
C GLU A 57 4.74 -62.99 -12.17
N LYS A 58 5.14 -64.13 -11.57
CA LYS A 58 5.55 -64.19 -10.15
C LYS A 58 6.75 -63.31 -9.80
N VAL A 59 7.70 -63.14 -10.72
CA VAL A 59 8.84 -62.24 -10.52
C VAL A 59 8.39 -60.79 -10.57
N LEU A 60 7.47 -60.42 -11.48
CA LEU A 60 6.89 -59.07 -11.52
C LEU A 60 6.08 -58.77 -10.25
N GLU A 61 5.20 -59.68 -9.82
CA GLU A 61 4.45 -59.54 -8.56
C GLU A 61 5.38 -59.33 -7.34
N ALA A 62 6.46 -60.11 -7.25
CA ALA A 62 7.45 -59.98 -6.17
C ALA A 62 8.24 -58.67 -6.24
N VAL A 63 8.58 -58.20 -7.44
CA VAL A 63 9.26 -56.91 -7.68
C VAL A 63 8.34 -55.75 -7.33
N ASP A 64 7.08 -55.79 -7.74
CA ASP A 64 6.10 -54.74 -7.44
C ASP A 64 5.80 -54.68 -5.93
N ALA A 65 5.76 -55.82 -5.24
CA ALA A 65 5.61 -55.87 -3.78
C ALA A 65 6.83 -55.24 -3.05
N ASP A 66 8.06 -55.64 -3.40
CA ASP A 66 9.29 -55.09 -2.81
C ASP A 66 9.47 -53.59 -3.12
N HIS A 67 9.14 -53.16 -4.35
CA HIS A 67 9.14 -51.76 -4.73
C HIS A 67 8.08 -50.94 -3.99
N THR A 68 6.87 -51.49 -3.81
CA THR A 68 5.81 -50.84 -3.02
C THR A 68 6.24 -50.66 -1.57
N GLU A 69 6.78 -51.70 -0.93
CA GLU A 69 7.28 -51.62 0.46
C GLU A 69 8.43 -50.62 0.62
N LYS A 70 9.33 -50.53 -0.38
CA LYS A 70 10.42 -49.53 -0.40
C LYS A 70 9.91 -48.11 -0.59
N LEU A 71 8.93 -47.90 -1.48
CA LEU A 71 8.34 -46.59 -1.71
C LEU A 71 7.57 -46.12 -0.47
N GLU A 72 6.78 -46.98 0.16
CA GLU A 72 6.07 -46.67 1.42
C GLU A 72 7.05 -46.23 2.51
N LYS A 73 8.14 -46.98 2.74
CA LYS A 73 9.20 -46.61 3.69
C LYS A 73 9.88 -45.27 3.37
N ILE A 74 10.03 -44.92 2.09
CA ILE A 74 10.59 -43.63 1.68
C ILE A 74 9.58 -42.51 1.95
N VAL A 75 8.30 -42.71 1.61
CA VAL A 75 7.23 -41.74 1.86
C VAL A 75 7.09 -41.46 3.36
N SER A 76 6.99 -42.49 4.22
CA SER A 76 6.90 -42.29 5.67
C SER A 76 8.09 -41.49 6.24
N ARG A 77 9.32 -41.76 5.76
CA ARG A 77 10.52 -41.00 6.17
C ARG A 77 10.51 -39.56 5.66
N ILE A 78 9.97 -39.31 4.47
CA ILE A 78 9.79 -37.96 3.93
C ILE A 78 8.77 -37.20 4.76
N ASP A 79 7.63 -37.82 5.09
CA ASP A 79 6.56 -37.22 5.89
C ASP A 79 7.03 -36.91 7.32
N GLU A 80 7.73 -37.84 7.98
CA GLU A 80 8.37 -37.62 9.29
C GLU A 80 9.37 -36.46 9.23
N ALA A 81 10.30 -36.48 8.27
CA ALA A 81 11.33 -35.46 8.14
C ALA A 81 10.77 -34.07 7.75
N HIS A 82 9.70 -34.03 6.96
CA HIS A 82 9.04 -32.79 6.58
C HIS A 82 8.15 -32.25 7.71
N SER A 83 7.46 -33.12 8.45
CA SER A 83 6.69 -32.76 9.65
C SER A 83 7.59 -32.08 10.70
N ILE A 84 8.73 -32.69 11.03
CA ILE A 84 9.71 -32.11 11.98
C ILE A 84 10.25 -30.76 11.48
N LYS A 85 10.61 -30.65 10.20
CA LYS A 85 11.07 -29.37 9.61
C LYS A 85 9.99 -28.30 9.63
N PHE A 86 8.74 -28.67 9.37
CA PHE A 86 7.61 -27.75 9.37
C PHE A 86 7.27 -27.27 10.79
N GLU A 87 7.23 -28.18 11.77
CA GLU A 87 7.04 -27.82 13.18
C GLU A 87 8.16 -26.89 13.69
N HIS A 88 9.42 -27.16 13.32
CA HIS A 88 10.55 -26.28 13.65
C HIS A 88 10.43 -24.91 12.94
N ALA A 89 10.06 -24.88 11.66
CA ALA A 89 9.83 -23.64 10.93
C ALA A 89 8.73 -22.80 11.59
N LEU A 90 7.60 -23.39 11.98
CA LEU A 90 6.54 -22.69 12.71
C LEU A 90 7.03 -22.10 14.04
N LYS A 91 7.72 -22.90 14.88
CA LYS A 91 8.25 -22.40 16.17
C LYS A 91 9.22 -21.23 16.00
N THR A 92 10.17 -21.34 15.08
CA THR A 92 11.13 -20.24 14.81
C THR A 92 10.46 -18.99 14.21
N LEU A 93 9.39 -19.18 13.43
CA LEU A 93 8.57 -18.11 12.88
C LEU A 93 7.81 -17.38 14.00
N ASP A 94 7.14 -18.11 14.88
CA ASP A 94 6.40 -17.59 16.04
C ASP A 94 7.32 -16.83 17.01
N GLU A 95 8.48 -17.39 17.36
CA GLU A 95 9.50 -16.74 18.19
C GLU A 95 9.99 -15.44 17.54
N THR A 96 10.29 -15.47 16.24
CA THR A 96 10.82 -14.32 15.50
C THR A 96 9.78 -13.20 15.36
N HIS A 97 8.52 -13.53 15.08
CA HIS A 97 7.45 -12.55 14.99
C HIS A 97 7.06 -11.99 16.35
N SER A 98 6.97 -12.83 17.39
CA SER A 98 6.70 -12.39 18.76
C SER A 98 7.77 -11.41 19.25
N ALA A 99 9.05 -11.71 19.04
CA ALA A 99 10.15 -10.81 19.40
C ALA A 99 10.16 -9.49 18.58
N LYS A 100 9.71 -9.52 17.32
CA LYS A 100 9.53 -8.30 16.51
C LYS A 100 8.35 -7.45 17.00
N LEU A 101 7.24 -8.08 17.34
CA LEU A 101 6.05 -7.42 17.89
C LEU A 101 6.35 -6.79 19.26
N GLU A 102 7.04 -7.51 20.14
CA GLU A 102 7.45 -6.99 21.46
C GLU A 102 8.36 -5.76 21.33
N LYS A 103 9.32 -5.79 20.39
CA LYS A 103 10.16 -4.62 20.07
C LYS A 103 9.34 -3.46 19.53
N LEU A 104 8.37 -3.71 18.65
CA LEU A 104 7.50 -2.69 18.09
C LEU A 104 6.62 -2.03 19.16
N VAL A 105 6.02 -2.84 20.05
CA VAL A 105 5.24 -2.35 21.20
C VAL A 105 6.11 -1.48 22.10
N LYS A 106 7.30 -1.94 22.49
CA LYS A 106 8.24 -1.15 23.31
C LYS A 106 8.68 0.16 22.65
N LEU A 107 8.84 0.19 21.33
CA LEU A 107 9.12 1.43 20.59
C LEU A 107 7.94 2.41 20.65
N TYR A 108 6.71 1.94 20.43
CA TYR A 108 5.52 2.79 20.53
C TYR A 108 5.23 3.26 21.96
N GLU A 109 5.40 2.40 22.98
CA GLU A 109 5.26 2.81 24.39
C GLU A 109 6.26 3.89 24.78
N ASN A 110 7.51 3.78 24.31
CA ASN A 110 8.53 4.80 24.58
C ASN A 110 8.25 6.10 23.81
N ALA A 111 7.83 6.03 22.55
CA ALA A 111 7.42 7.20 21.78
C ALA A 111 6.24 7.92 22.43
N LEU A 112 5.21 7.18 22.84
CA LEU A 112 4.04 7.71 23.55
C LEU A 112 4.40 8.38 24.88
N LYS A 113 5.35 7.81 25.64
CA LYS A 113 5.84 8.43 26.90
C LYS A 113 6.57 9.74 26.62
N VAL A 114 7.48 9.77 25.65
CA VAL A 114 8.22 10.99 25.27
C VAL A 114 7.28 12.07 24.75
N GLU A 115 6.28 11.71 23.95
CA GLU A 115 5.25 12.64 23.47
C GLU A 115 4.34 13.13 24.62
N ALA A 116 3.94 12.25 25.55
CA ALA A 116 3.16 12.65 26.72
C ALA A 116 3.94 13.58 27.66
N ASP A 117 5.24 13.35 27.87
CA ASP A 117 6.10 14.24 28.67
C ASP A 117 6.32 15.59 27.96
N SER A 118 6.51 15.61 26.64
CA SER A 118 6.66 16.87 25.89
C SER A 118 5.34 17.67 25.85
N PHE A 119 4.20 17.00 25.66
CA PHE A 119 2.87 17.59 25.75
C PHE A 119 2.60 18.15 27.14
N LYS A 120 2.90 17.39 28.21
CA LYS A 120 2.78 17.85 29.60
C LYS A 120 3.62 19.11 29.84
N SER A 121 4.87 19.13 29.40
CA SER A 121 5.75 20.30 29.53
C SER A 121 5.18 21.51 28.79
N THR A 122 4.73 21.33 27.54
CA THR A 122 4.11 22.37 26.71
C THR A 122 2.81 22.90 27.35
N VAL A 123 1.99 22.05 27.95
CA VAL A 123 0.78 22.46 28.66
C VAL A 123 1.13 23.25 29.93
N VAL A 124 2.10 22.81 30.72
CA VAL A 124 2.56 23.52 31.93
C VAL A 124 3.14 24.89 31.57
N GLU A 125 3.94 24.98 30.51
CA GLU A 125 4.52 26.23 30.02
C GLU A 125 3.42 27.19 29.52
N ASN A 126 2.49 26.72 28.70
CA ASN A 126 1.37 27.53 28.22
C ASN A 126 0.45 28.02 29.35
N VAL A 127 0.19 27.18 30.36
CA VAL A 127 -0.60 27.58 31.54
C VAL A 127 0.17 28.59 32.40
N SER A 128 1.48 28.41 32.58
CA SER A 128 2.33 29.36 33.32
C SER A 128 2.35 30.72 32.60
N ASN A 129 2.62 30.75 31.30
CA ASN A 129 2.62 31.96 30.47
C ASN A 129 1.25 32.67 30.50
N TYR A 130 0.14 31.93 30.50
CA TYR A 130 -1.19 32.50 30.63
C TYR A 130 -1.44 33.12 32.01
N LEU A 131 -1.04 32.43 33.08
CA LEU A 131 -1.19 32.92 34.45
C LEU A 131 -0.31 34.14 34.73
N GLU A 132 0.93 34.15 34.23
CA GLU A 132 1.83 35.32 34.30
C GLU A 132 1.24 36.52 33.55
N LEU A 133 0.77 36.34 32.31
CA LEU A 133 0.11 37.40 31.54
C LEU A 133 -1.16 37.93 32.22
N TYR A 134 -1.87 37.09 32.98
CA TYR A 134 -3.02 37.53 33.78
C TYR A 134 -2.60 38.26 35.05
N LEU A 135 -1.57 37.76 35.76
CA LEU A 135 -0.99 38.39 36.95
C LEU A 135 -0.45 39.79 36.63
N ASP A 136 0.30 39.96 35.54
CA ASP A 136 0.81 41.27 35.09
C ASP A 136 -0.30 42.28 34.76
N LYS A 137 -1.46 41.80 34.30
CA LYS A 137 -2.63 42.65 34.00
C LYS A 137 -3.44 43.01 35.24
N VAL A 138 -3.48 42.13 36.24
CA VAL A 138 -4.32 42.28 37.45
C VAL A 138 -3.55 42.89 38.61
N ILE A 139 -2.24 42.71 38.69
CA ILE A 139 -1.37 43.34 39.69
C ILE A 139 -0.84 44.65 39.11
N PRO A 140 -1.28 45.82 39.59
CA PRO A 140 -0.72 47.09 39.15
C PRO A 140 0.64 47.31 39.82
N VAL A 141 1.68 46.63 39.33
CA VAL A 141 3.04 46.62 39.93
C VAL A 141 3.57 48.03 40.13
N GLN A 142 3.34 48.93 39.16
CA GLN A 142 3.71 50.34 39.26
C GLN A 142 3.00 51.04 40.43
N GLN A 143 1.70 50.83 40.63
CA GLN A 143 0.96 51.40 41.76
C GLN A 143 1.40 50.82 43.09
N ILE A 144 1.78 49.53 43.15
CA ILE A 144 2.33 48.91 44.37
C ILE A 144 3.71 49.47 44.69
N GLN A 145 4.59 49.62 43.70
CA GLN A 145 5.91 50.24 43.87
C GLN A 145 5.80 51.70 44.29
N GLU A 146 4.94 52.48 43.63
CA GLU A 146 4.67 53.87 43.97
C GLU A 146 4.02 53.99 45.36
N ALA A 147 3.06 53.14 45.71
CA ALA A 147 2.48 53.09 47.06
C ALA A 147 3.51 52.71 48.13
N THR A 148 4.45 51.81 47.81
CA THR A 148 5.56 51.43 48.71
C THR A 148 6.55 52.58 48.88
N ALA A 149 6.91 53.26 47.80
CA ALA A 149 7.73 54.47 47.84
C ALA A 149 7.03 55.60 48.62
N ASN A 150 5.75 55.85 48.35
CA ASN A 150 4.93 56.84 49.04
C ASN A 150 4.73 56.49 50.53
N ALA A 151 4.59 55.20 50.89
CA ALA A 151 4.55 54.77 52.29
C ALA A 151 5.90 54.98 53.00
N ARG A 152 7.02 54.74 52.32
CA ARG A 152 8.36 55.02 52.83
C ARG A 152 8.59 56.53 52.98
N SER A 153 8.23 57.32 51.97
CA SER A 153 8.29 58.79 52.01
C SER A 153 7.38 59.35 53.10
N ARG A 154 6.17 58.79 53.31
CA ARG A 154 5.30 59.16 54.44
C ARG A 154 5.94 58.88 55.79
N LYS A 155 6.58 57.73 56.00
CA LYS A 155 7.33 57.46 57.24
C LYS A 155 8.44 58.49 57.48
N ILE A 156 9.20 58.83 56.43
CA ILE A 156 10.25 59.86 56.50
C ILE A 156 9.63 61.24 56.79
N VAL A 157 8.51 61.59 56.16
CA VAL A 157 7.79 62.85 56.38
C VAL A 157 7.15 62.91 57.77
N ASP A 158 6.64 61.81 58.32
CA ASP A 158 6.13 61.73 59.69
C ASP A 158 7.25 61.88 60.73
N GLU A 159 8.44 61.35 60.43
CA GLU A 159 9.64 61.50 61.25
C GLU A 159 10.19 62.94 61.19
N ILE A 160 10.23 63.54 60.00
CA ILE A 160 10.51 64.98 59.83
C ILE A 160 9.42 65.82 60.52
N LYS A 161 8.14 65.47 60.40
CA LYS A 161 7.03 66.20 61.03
C LYS A 161 7.12 66.14 62.56
N ARG A 162 7.53 65.01 63.14
CA ARG A 162 7.85 64.93 64.58
C ARG A 162 9.01 65.84 65.01
N ILE A 163 9.94 66.14 64.11
CA ILE A 163 11.07 67.05 64.34
C ILE A 163 10.66 68.52 64.08
N VAL A 164 9.73 68.77 63.14
CA VAL A 164 9.44 70.09 62.56
C VAL A 164 8.09 70.68 63.00
N SER A 165 7.16 69.91 63.59
CA SER A 165 5.84 70.41 64.05
C SER A 165 5.87 71.28 65.33
N LEU A 166 6.81 72.21 65.38
CA LEU A 166 6.56 73.52 65.96
C LEU A 166 5.97 74.39 64.84
N ASP A 167 4.76 74.92 65.06
CA ASP A 167 3.94 75.77 64.17
C ASP A 167 3.25 75.14 62.93
N GLU A 168 2.03 74.63 63.14
CA GLU A 168 1.01 74.45 62.08
C GLU A 168 0.08 75.68 62.00
N THR A 169 0.48 76.76 61.32
CA THR A 169 -0.38 77.96 61.13
C THR A 169 -0.37 78.57 59.72
N PHE A 170 0.15 77.89 58.68
CA PHE A 170 0.24 78.48 57.34
C PHE A 170 0.10 77.49 56.16
N VAL A 171 -1.14 77.27 55.68
CA VAL A 171 -1.40 76.76 54.31
C VAL A 171 -2.56 77.56 53.71
N ASN A 172 -2.37 78.07 52.49
CA ASN A 172 -3.15 79.19 51.94
C ASN A 172 -4.04 78.75 50.76
N GLU A 173 -5.23 79.36 50.62
CA GLU A 173 -6.31 78.95 49.70
C GLU A 173 -5.86 78.88 48.22
N GLN A 174 -4.88 79.69 47.82
CA GLN A 174 -4.36 79.78 46.45
C GLN A 174 -3.78 78.46 45.88
N VAL A 175 -3.24 77.58 46.74
CA VAL A 175 -2.69 76.28 46.29
C VAL A 175 -3.80 75.34 45.83
N LYS A 176 -4.99 75.46 46.41
CA LYS A 176 -6.16 74.64 46.12
C LYS A 176 -6.74 74.94 44.73
N GLU A 177 -6.76 76.21 44.34
CA GLU A 177 -7.26 76.65 43.03
C GLU A 177 -6.32 76.23 41.89
N ALA A 178 -5.00 76.40 42.06
CA ALA A 178 -4.00 75.93 41.12
C ALA A 178 -4.05 74.39 40.90
N LEU A 179 -4.34 73.62 41.96
CA LEU A 179 -4.50 72.17 41.87
C LEU A 179 -5.78 71.75 41.12
N VAL A 180 -6.85 72.56 41.19
CA VAL A 180 -8.11 72.30 40.48
C VAL A 180 -7.97 72.58 38.97
N ASP A 181 -7.36 73.69 38.56
CA ASP A 181 -7.17 73.95 37.11
C ASP A 181 -6.13 73.00 36.50
N GLY A 182 -5.05 72.67 37.24
CA GLY A 182 -4.10 71.63 36.83
C GLY A 182 -4.77 70.27 36.60
N LYS A 183 -5.70 69.87 37.48
CA LYS A 183 -6.50 68.65 37.28
C LYS A 183 -7.34 68.75 36.00
N ARG A 184 -8.02 69.88 35.76
CA ARG A 184 -8.85 70.07 34.56
C ARG A 184 -8.04 69.95 33.26
N GLN A 185 -6.84 70.51 33.22
CA GLN A 185 -5.92 70.37 32.07
C GLN A 185 -5.46 68.92 31.87
N ILE A 186 -5.18 68.17 32.94
CA ILE A 186 -4.84 66.75 32.89
C ILE A 186 -6.01 65.90 32.37
N ASP A 187 -7.23 66.16 32.84
CA ASP A 187 -8.43 65.44 32.40
C ASP A 187 -8.73 65.70 30.90
N GLU A 188 -8.58 66.95 30.43
CA GLU A 188 -8.69 67.30 29.00
C GLU A 188 -7.59 66.67 28.13
N ALA A 189 -6.35 66.59 28.64
CA ALA A 189 -5.24 65.93 27.94
C ALA A 189 -5.46 64.41 27.84
N ASN A 190 -5.93 63.77 28.92
CA ASN A 190 -6.25 62.35 28.95
C ASN A 190 -7.39 61.99 27.99
N ALA A 191 -8.42 62.83 27.88
CA ALA A 191 -9.51 62.65 26.92
C ALA A 191 -8.99 62.64 25.46
N LYS A 192 -8.14 63.62 25.10
CA LYS A 192 -7.52 63.70 23.77
C LYS A 192 -6.56 62.53 23.49
N ALA A 193 -5.81 62.10 24.50
CA ALA A 193 -4.94 60.93 24.40
C ALA A 193 -5.73 59.63 24.14
N ALA A 194 -6.86 59.44 24.82
CA ALA A 194 -7.74 58.29 24.63
C ALA A 194 -8.41 58.28 23.24
N GLU A 195 -8.81 59.45 22.72
CA GLU A 195 -9.33 59.58 21.35
C GLU A 195 -8.25 59.27 20.29
N THR A 196 -7.04 59.80 20.49
CA THR A 196 -5.88 59.55 19.61
C THR A 196 -5.45 58.08 19.62
N ALA A 197 -5.50 57.42 20.78
CA ALA A 197 -5.22 55.99 20.88
C ALA A 197 -6.22 55.14 20.09
N LYS A 198 -7.52 55.48 20.13
CA LYS A 198 -8.56 54.80 19.33
C LYS A 198 -8.38 55.01 17.83
N SER A 199 -8.05 56.23 17.39
CA SER A 199 -7.81 56.49 15.96
C SER A 199 -6.55 55.77 15.46
N ALA A 200 -5.49 55.71 16.27
CA ALA A 200 -4.28 54.93 15.97
C ALA A 200 -4.56 53.42 15.86
N GLN A 201 -5.37 52.85 16.76
CA GLN A 201 -5.80 51.44 16.69
C GLN A 201 -6.56 51.14 15.37
N LEU A 202 -7.56 51.96 15.04
CA LEU A 202 -8.34 51.81 13.81
C LEU A 202 -7.51 52.00 12.53
N LEU A 203 -6.46 52.84 12.58
CA LEU A 203 -5.53 53.00 11.47
C LEU A 203 -4.61 51.78 11.32
N ASN A 204 -4.08 51.24 12.41
CA ASN A 204 -3.23 50.04 12.38
C ASN A 204 -4.00 48.80 11.88
N GLU A 205 -5.27 48.64 12.27
CA GLU A 205 -6.14 47.57 11.75
C GLU A 205 -6.34 47.70 10.22
N LYS A 206 -6.60 48.91 9.73
CA LYS A 206 -6.71 49.19 8.28
C LYS A 206 -5.40 48.95 7.54
N ILE A 207 -4.25 49.32 8.13
CA ILE A 207 -2.93 49.06 7.56
C ILE A 207 -2.70 47.55 7.43
N ALA A 208 -2.95 46.77 8.47
CA ALA A 208 -2.78 45.31 8.43
C ALA A 208 -3.65 44.64 7.35
N VAL A 209 -4.90 45.09 7.17
CA VAL A 209 -5.79 44.60 6.09
C VAL A 209 -5.27 44.99 4.70
N LEU A 210 -4.76 46.22 4.53
CA LEU A 210 -4.20 46.69 3.26
C LEU A 210 -2.89 45.97 2.90
N GLU A 211 -1.99 45.78 3.87
CA GLU A 211 -0.72 45.06 3.69
C GLU A 211 -0.96 43.60 3.28
N LYS A 212 -1.90 42.91 3.95
CA LYS A 212 -2.37 41.58 3.59
C LYS A 212 -2.82 41.52 2.12
N ASN A 213 -3.72 42.41 1.72
CA ASN A 213 -4.29 42.41 0.38
C ASN A 213 -3.22 42.68 -0.69
N LEU A 214 -2.33 43.63 -0.43
CA LEU A 214 -1.23 44.01 -1.32
C LEU A 214 -0.15 42.90 -1.42
N LEU A 215 0.09 42.15 -0.34
CA LEU A 215 0.98 40.98 -0.35
C LEU A 215 0.38 39.83 -1.18
N LEU A 216 -0.92 39.55 -1.00
CA LEU A 216 -1.64 38.56 -1.79
C LEU A 216 -1.66 38.93 -3.28
N GLU A 217 -1.97 40.19 -3.62
CA GLU A 217 -1.99 40.68 -4.99
C GLU A 217 -0.62 40.53 -5.67
N LYS A 218 0.47 41.00 -5.02
CA LYS A 218 1.84 40.87 -5.54
C LYS A 218 2.25 39.42 -5.80
N LYS A 219 1.90 38.51 -4.88
CA LYS A 219 2.23 37.07 -5.00
C LYS A 219 1.40 36.37 -6.09
N VAL A 220 0.15 36.80 -6.29
CA VAL A 220 -0.79 36.17 -7.24
C VAL A 220 -0.73 36.80 -8.65
N ALA A 221 -0.11 37.97 -8.81
CA ALA A 221 0.01 38.68 -10.10
C ALA A 221 0.66 37.85 -11.22
N ASN A 222 1.65 37.01 -10.89
CA ASN A 222 2.43 36.25 -11.87
C ASN A 222 1.87 34.85 -12.17
N LEU A 223 0.67 34.50 -11.69
CA LEU A 223 0.11 33.15 -11.82
C LEU A 223 -0.96 33.04 -12.92
N PRO A 224 -1.11 31.86 -13.56
CA PRO A 224 -2.20 31.59 -14.50
C PRO A 224 -3.58 31.85 -13.90
N ALA A 225 -4.52 32.35 -14.70
CA ALA A 225 -5.85 32.78 -14.24
C ALA A 225 -6.61 31.74 -13.38
N PRO A 226 -6.60 30.42 -13.68
CA PRO A 226 -7.25 29.41 -12.83
C PRO A 226 -6.60 29.28 -11.45
N LYS A 227 -5.26 29.18 -11.39
CA LYS A 227 -4.48 29.10 -10.15
C LYS A 227 -4.66 30.37 -9.31
N LYS A 228 -4.67 31.55 -9.96
CA LYS A 228 -4.97 32.85 -9.36
C LYS A 228 -6.35 32.88 -8.68
N ALA A 229 -7.41 32.41 -9.35
CA ALA A 229 -8.76 32.36 -8.77
C ALA A 229 -8.84 31.41 -7.56
N TYR A 230 -8.18 30.26 -7.62
CA TYR A 230 -8.12 29.33 -6.49
C TYR A 230 -7.41 29.93 -5.28
N MET A 231 -6.23 30.54 -5.46
CA MET A 231 -5.46 31.14 -4.36
C MET A 231 -6.18 32.35 -3.74
N LEU A 232 -6.81 33.20 -4.56
CA LEU A 232 -7.67 34.28 -4.06
C LEU A 232 -8.83 33.77 -3.19
N ARG A 233 -9.41 32.61 -3.51
CA ARG A 233 -10.50 32.01 -2.71
C ARG A 233 -10.02 31.41 -1.38
N VAL A 234 -8.80 30.86 -1.33
CA VAL A 234 -8.26 30.18 -0.14
C VAL A 234 -7.58 31.15 0.83
N LEU A 235 -6.91 32.19 0.32
CA LEU A 235 -6.04 33.07 1.09
C LEU A 235 -6.67 34.44 1.45
N SER A 236 -7.79 34.83 0.82
CA SER A 236 -8.46 36.13 1.09
C SER A 236 -8.91 36.32 2.54
N GLU A 237 -9.21 35.25 3.27
CA GLU A 237 -9.63 35.31 4.68
C GLU A 237 -8.47 35.17 5.68
N LYS A 238 -7.27 34.77 5.25
CA LYS A 238 -6.15 34.44 6.16
C LYS A 238 -5.27 35.65 6.44
N ASP A 239 -4.50 35.62 7.52
CA ASP A 239 -3.62 36.71 7.94
C ASP A 239 -2.35 36.82 7.08
N ALA A 240 -1.66 37.96 7.15
CA ALA A 240 -0.49 38.23 6.31
C ALA A 240 0.69 37.27 6.56
N SER A 241 0.85 36.77 7.79
CA SER A 241 1.88 35.80 8.16
C SER A 241 1.57 34.42 7.57
N PHE A 242 0.34 33.94 7.76
CA PHE A 242 -0.13 32.68 7.18
C PHE A 242 -0.02 32.67 5.65
N ILE A 243 -0.38 33.78 4.99
CA ILE A 243 -0.21 33.91 3.53
C ILE A 243 1.25 33.81 3.12
N LYS A 244 2.19 34.37 3.89
CA LYS A 244 3.62 34.33 3.58
C LYS A 244 4.21 32.92 3.71
N GLU A 245 3.79 32.17 4.74
CA GLU A 245 4.34 30.84 5.05
C GLU A 245 3.68 29.72 4.22
N ASN A 246 2.37 29.83 3.94
CA ASN A 246 1.60 28.76 3.32
C ASN A 246 1.30 29.01 1.82
N PHE A 247 1.89 30.04 1.20
CA PHE A 247 1.67 30.35 -0.22
C PHE A 247 2.05 29.17 -1.12
N ASP A 248 3.25 28.64 -0.90
CA ASP A 248 3.83 27.59 -1.75
C ASP A 248 3.06 26.27 -1.52
N TYR A 249 2.72 25.93 -0.27
CA TYR A 249 1.87 24.78 0.05
C TYR A 249 0.47 24.85 -0.60
N VAL A 250 -0.18 26.01 -0.63
CA VAL A 250 -1.48 26.20 -1.31
C VAL A 250 -1.33 26.17 -2.84
N SER A 251 -0.17 26.56 -3.37
CA SER A 251 0.20 26.37 -4.77
C SER A 251 0.32 24.88 -5.13
N ASP A 252 1.03 24.10 -4.32
CA ASP A 252 1.28 22.68 -4.56
C ASP A 252 -0.02 21.85 -4.41
N MET A 253 -0.89 22.23 -3.47
CA MET A 253 -2.24 21.66 -3.34
C MET A 253 -3.13 21.92 -4.54
N TYR A 254 -2.94 23.04 -5.26
CA TYR A 254 -3.63 23.27 -6.52
C TYR A 254 -3.09 22.36 -7.63
N GLU A 255 -1.77 22.23 -7.75
CA GLU A 255 -1.14 21.40 -8.79
C GLU A 255 -1.45 19.92 -8.60
N LYS A 256 -1.39 19.41 -7.36
CA LYS A 256 -1.83 18.04 -7.04
C LYS A 256 -3.29 17.81 -7.39
N LYS A 257 -4.17 18.79 -7.15
CA LYS A 257 -5.59 18.67 -7.51
C LYS A 257 -5.79 18.60 -9.04
N GLU A 258 -5.03 19.37 -9.81
CA GLU A 258 -5.07 19.30 -11.29
C GLU A 258 -4.48 17.97 -11.79
N GLU A 259 -3.49 17.39 -11.11
CA GLU A 259 -3.00 16.03 -11.39
C GLU A 259 -4.08 14.98 -11.09
N ASP A 260 -4.76 15.06 -9.95
CA ASP A 260 -5.86 14.16 -9.56
C ASP A 260 -7.08 14.27 -10.51
N THR A 261 -7.42 15.46 -11.01
CA THR A 261 -8.46 15.59 -12.06
C THR A 261 -8.00 15.04 -13.40
N MET A 262 -6.72 15.17 -13.75
CA MET A 262 -6.17 14.58 -14.98
C MET A 262 -6.02 13.05 -14.91
N THR A 263 -5.70 12.47 -13.75
CA THR A 263 -5.65 11.01 -13.57
C THR A 263 -7.04 10.40 -13.61
N THR A 264 -8.02 10.98 -12.92
CA THR A 264 -9.43 10.54 -12.99
C THR A 264 -10.03 10.70 -14.39
N LEU A 265 -9.67 11.76 -15.13
CA LEU A 265 -10.08 11.91 -16.53
C LEU A 265 -9.42 10.85 -17.44
N LYS A 266 -8.13 10.55 -17.25
CA LYS A 266 -7.43 9.45 -17.95
C LYS A 266 -8.00 8.07 -17.59
N GLU A 267 -8.46 7.87 -16.36
CA GLU A 267 -9.06 6.61 -15.92
C GLU A 267 -10.50 6.44 -16.44
N SER A 268 -11.31 7.50 -16.45
CA SER A 268 -12.65 7.50 -17.04
C SER A 268 -12.66 7.34 -18.57
N THR A 269 -11.55 7.65 -19.25
CA THR A 269 -11.36 7.45 -20.69
C THR A 269 -10.72 6.10 -21.05
N LYS A 270 -10.26 5.30 -20.09
CA LYS A 270 -9.92 3.89 -20.34
C LYS A 270 -11.20 3.14 -20.72
N PRO A 271 -11.22 2.36 -21.81
CA PRO A 271 -12.40 1.59 -22.18
C PRO A 271 -12.66 0.52 -21.11
N LYS A 272 -13.81 0.60 -20.45
CA LYS A 272 -14.30 -0.46 -19.58
C LYS A 272 -14.55 -1.71 -20.42
N THR A 273 -13.63 -2.68 -20.37
CA THR A 273 -13.81 -4.01 -20.96
C THR A 273 -14.83 -4.80 -20.13
N ALA A 274 -16.10 -4.44 -20.28
CA ALA A 274 -17.22 -5.11 -19.64
C ALA A 274 -17.52 -6.42 -20.37
N GLY A 275 -17.06 -7.53 -19.80
CA GLY A 275 -17.59 -8.86 -20.08
C GLY A 275 -19.00 -9.01 -19.47
N VAL A 276 -19.98 -8.28 -20.02
CA VAL A 276 -21.40 -8.43 -19.70
C VAL A 276 -22.19 -8.44 -20.99
N ASP A 277 -23.01 -9.47 -21.13
CA ASP A 277 -23.79 -9.79 -22.32
C ASP A 277 -24.74 -8.65 -22.73
N ARG A 278 -24.82 -8.37 -24.03
CA ARG A 278 -25.67 -7.29 -24.57
C ARG A 278 -26.87 -7.88 -25.29
N VAL A 279 -28.02 -7.86 -24.61
CA VAL A 279 -29.32 -8.04 -25.28
C VAL A 279 -29.49 -6.93 -26.31
N ILE A 280 -29.57 -7.30 -27.58
CA ILE A 280 -29.79 -6.37 -28.68
C ILE A 280 -31.26 -5.94 -28.66
N THR A 281 -31.51 -4.63 -28.54
CA THR A 281 -32.78 -4.02 -28.94
C THR A 281 -32.49 -2.94 -29.99
N GLU A 282 -33.12 -3.08 -31.15
CA GLU A 282 -32.95 -2.16 -32.27
C GLU A 282 -33.68 -0.84 -31.99
N ALA A 283 -32.98 0.30 -32.07
CA ALA A 283 -33.61 1.61 -32.04
C ALA A 283 -32.84 2.63 -32.90
N ALA A 284 -33.32 2.81 -34.13
CA ALA A 284 -33.26 4.02 -34.95
C ALA A 284 -32.01 4.93 -34.89
N THR A 285 -31.18 4.81 -35.92
CA THR A 285 -30.18 5.83 -36.29
C THR A 285 -30.80 7.22 -36.48
N LYS A 286 -30.20 8.25 -35.87
CA LYS A 286 -30.15 9.60 -36.46
C LYS A 286 -28.72 10.14 -36.42
N LYS A 287 -28.16 10.33 -37.62
CA LYS A 287 -26.91 11.07 -37.83
C LYS A 287 -27.15 12.57 -37.61
N SER A 288 -26.20 13.25 -36.98
CA SER A 288 -25.83 14.61 -37.38
C SER A 288 -24.31 14.66 -37.42
N ALA A 289 -23.76 15.06 -38.56
CA ALA A 289 -22.32 15.17 -38.76
C ALA A 289 -21.84 16.59 -38.43
N SER A 290 -20.61 16.71 -37.97
CA SER A 290 -19.76 17.85 -38.30
C SER A 290 -18.30 17.40 -38.35
N TYR A 291 -17.65 17.68 -39.47
CA TYR A 291 -16.21 17.44 -39.70
C TYR A 291 -15.44 18.73 -39.39
N ASN A 292 -14.19 18.58 -38.92
CA ASN A 292 -12.98 19.35 -39.26
C ASN A 292 -11.98 19.37 -38.08
N SER A 293 -10.66 19.31 -38.26
CA SER A 293 -9.84 18.95 -39.43
C SER A 293 -8.34 19.01 -39.07
N ALA A 294 -7.54 18.00 -39.46
CA ALA A 294 -6.05 18.03 -39.65
C ALA A 294 -5.19 18.47 -38.41
N GLU A 295 -3.91 18.19 -38.17
CA GLU A 295 -2.69 17.66 -38.84
C GLU A 295 -1.89 16.87 -37.74
N THR A 296 -0.88 16.00 -37.94
CA THR A 296 -0.15 15.42 -39.10
C THR A 296 0.56 14.10 -38.70
N GLU A 297 1.09 13.40 -39.71
CA GLU A 297 2.24 12.46 -39.77
C GLU A 297 3.08 12.13 -38.50
N ASP A 298 3.29 10.83 -38.26
CA ASP A 298 4.62 10.25 -37.99
C ASP A 298 4.66 8.77 -38.48
N GLU A 299 5.58 8.44 -39.40
CA GLU A 299 5.70 7.11 -40.01
C GLU A 299 6.70 6.24 -39.22
N GLY A 300 6.22 5.60 -38.16
CA GLY A 300 6.99 4.66 -37.33
C GLY A 300 6.70 3.18 -37.60
N GLU A 301 7.60 2.52 -38.34
CA GLU A 301 7.95 1.10 -38.14
C GLU A 301 6.88 0.01 -38.40
N GLN A 302 6.34 0.01 -39.62
CA GLN A 302 6.42 -1.04 -40.67
C GLN A 302 6.55 -2.58 -40.37
N TYR A 303 6.66 -3.07 -39.13
CA TYR A 303 7.03 -4.47 -38.81
C TYR A 303 5.87 -5.44 -38.46
N VAL A 304 4.62 -4.98 -38.44
CA VAL A 304 3.46 -5.82 -38.05
C VAL A 304 2.58 -6.25 -39.25
N ALA A 305 2.82 -5.69 -40.44
CA ALA A 305 1.96 -5.93 -41.61
C ALA A 305 2.11 -7.32 -42.26
N GLU A 306 3.29 -7.96 -42.17
CA GLU A 306 3.56 -9.21 -42.88
C GLU A 306 2.82 -10.44 -42.29
N SER A 307 2.49 -10.42 -41.00
CA SER A 307 1.79 -11.52 -40.32
C SER A 307 0.31 -11.64 -40.72
N TYR A 308 -0.33 -10.55 -41.16
CA TYR A 308 -1.74 -10.56 -41.55
C TYR A 308 -1.97 -10.88 -43.02
N VAL A 309 -1.02 -10.54 -43.92
CA VAL A 309 -1.12 -10.87 -45.36
C VAL A 309 -0.92 -12.37 -45.61
N SER A 310 -0.07 -13.02 -44.81
CA SER A 310 0.19 -14.48 -44.89
C SER A 310 -1.03 -15.32 -44.50
N LEU A 311 -1.85 -14.87 -43.54
CA LEU A 311 -3.07 -15.57 -43.11
C LEU A 311 -4.24 -15.49 -44.11
N LEU A 312 -4.25 -14.51 -45.02
CA LEU A 312 -5.28 -14.35 -46.05
C LEU A 312 -5.02 -15.21 -47.30
N LYS A 313 -3.77 -15.56 -47.62
CA LYS A 313 -3.45 -16.42 -48.77
C LYS A 313 -3.78 -17.90 -48.56
N ASN A 314 -3.76 -18.41 -47.32
CA ASN A 314 -4.04 -19.83 -47.02
C ASN A 314 -5.55 -20.18 -46.92
N LYS A 315 -6.45 -19.29 -47.37
CA LYS A 315 -7.91 -19.55 -47.43
C LYS A 315 -8.51 -19.36 -48.83
N LEU A 316 -7.69 -19.35 -49.87
CA LEU A 316 -8.11 -19.15 -51.27
C LEU A 316 -7.29 -20.03 -52.24
N VAL A 317 -7.29 -21.34 -51.96
CA VAL A 317 -7.07 -22.46 -52.92
C VAL A 317 -8.06 -23.57 -52.56
#